data_AF-A0A392UQ50-F1
#
_entry.id   AF-A0A392UQ50-F1
#
_cell.length_a   1.000
_cell.length_b   1.000
_cell.length_c   1.000
_cell.angle_alpha   90.00
_cell.angle_beta   90.00
_cell.angle_gamma   90.00
#
_symmetry.space_group_name_H-M   'P 1'
#
loop_
_entity.id
_entity.type
_entity.pdbx_description
1 polymer ?
#
loop_
_entity_poly.entity_id
_entity_poly.type
_entity_poly.pdbx_seq_one_letter_code
_entity_poly.pdbx_strand_id
1 'polypeptide(L)' 'EVVEAKLTEVTQERDTLLAKVQDLEDGVRALEGKLKETGGEGSKDAVTEEEKAVDQAGVYAGLSRAMLVSKIFELNDS' A
#
# COMPACT_ATOMS: atom_id res chain seq x y z
N GLU A 1 -40.14 2.01 -32.68
CA GLU A 1 -40.05 0.69 -32.03
C GLU A 1 -38.63 0.15 -31.84
N VAL A 2 -37.94 -0.44 -32.83
CA VAL A 2 -36.62 -1.10 -32.58
C VAL A 2 -35.53 -0.13 -32.07
N VAL A 3 -35.49 1.10 -32.59
CA VAL A 3 -34.52 2.12 -32.16
C VAL A 3 -34.82 2.62 -30.75
N GLU A 4 -36.09 2.79 -30.41
CA GLU A 4 -36.52 3.21 -29.07
C GLU A 4 -36.22 2.12 -28.03
N ALA A 5 -36.48 0.85 -28.35
CA ALA A 5 -36.14 -0.27 -27.49
C ALA A 5 -34.62 -0.35 -27.21
N LYS A 6 -33.80 -0.22 -28.26
CA LYS A 6 -32.33 -0.16 -28.10
C LYS A 6 -31.87 1.04 -27.29
N LEU A 7 -32.51 2.19 -27.45
CA LEU A 7 -32.19 3.38 -26.67
C LEU A 7 -32.49 3.16 -25.18
N THR A 8 -33.62 2.51 -24.85
CA THR A 8 -33.96 2.20 -23.46
C THR A 8 -32.99 1.20 -22.83
N GLU A 9 -32.60 0.17 -23.58
CA GLU A 9 -31.63 -0.86 -23.13
C GLU A 9 -30.27 -0.22 -22.81
N VAL A 10 -29.69 0.53 -23.77
CA VAL A 10 -28.39 1.20 -23.57
C VAL A 10 -28.44 2.23 -22.44
N THR A 11 -29.59 2.89 -22.24
CA THR A 11 -29.78 3.83 -21.12
C THR A 11 -29.74 3.10 -19.78
N GLN A 12 -30.41 1.95 -19.67
CA GLN A 12 -30.40 1.13 -18.45
C GLN A 12 -29.02 0.55 -18.15
N GLU A 13 -28.32 0.08 -19.19
CA GLU A 13 -26.94 -0.42 -19.05
C GLU A 13 -26.00 0.68 -18.56
N ARG A 14 -26.08 1.88 -19.16
CA ARG A 14 -25.30 3.04 -18.73
C ARG A 14 -25.57 3.38 -17.27
N ASP A 15 -26.83 3.43 -16.86
CA ASP A 15 -27.19 3.82 -15.49
C ASP A 15 -26.71 2.78 -14.46
N THR A 16 -26.78 1.50 -14.82
CA THR A 16 -26.23 0.41 -14.00
C THR A 16 -24.70 0.52 -13.88
N LEU A 17 -24.02 0.81 -14.98
CA LEU A 17 -22.56 0.99 -14.97
C LEU A 17 -22.14 2.23 -14.19
N LEU A 18 -22.88 3.33 -14.31
CA LEU A 18 -22.62 4.55 -13.54
C LEU A 18 -22.72 4.30 -12.04
N ALA A 19 -23.77 3.60 -11.59
CA ALA A 19 -23.90 3.23 -10.18
C ALA A 19 -22.70 2.40 -9.70
N LYS A 20 -22.27 1.41 -10.49
CA LYS A 20 -21.12 0.57 -10.17
C LYS A 20 -19.80 1.34 -10.11
N VAL A 21 -19.59 2.31 -11.02
CA VAL A 21 -18.41 3.18 -10.99
C VAL A 21 -18.40 3.99 -9.71
N GLN A 22 -19.54 4.56 -9.33
CA GLN A 22 -19.68 5.37 -8.12
C GLN A 22 -19.38 4.55 -6.84
N ASP A 23 -19.91 3.33 -6.74
CA ASP A 23 -19.62 2.41 -5.64
C ASP A 23 -18.12 2.06 -5.55
N LEU A 24 -17.47 1.84 -6.71
CA LEU A 24 -16.04 1.55 -6.78
C LEU A 24 -15.19 2.76 -6.37
N GLU A 25 -15.54 3.96 -6.81
CA GLU A 25 -14.85 5.20 -6.45
C GLU A 25 -14.93 5.46 -4.93
N ASP A 26 -16.10 5.24 -4.32
CA ASP A 26 -16.27 5.35 -2.88
C ASP A 26 -15.46 4.27 -2.13
N GLY A 27 -15.42 3.05 -2.65
CA GLY A 27 -14.58 1.97 -2.12
C GLY A 27 -13.08 2.29 -2.19
N VAL A 28 -12.61 2.84 -3.31
CA VAL A 28 -11.22 3.28 -3.48
C VAL A 28 -10.89 4.39 -2.48
N ARG A 29 -11.75 5.41 -2.35
CA ARG A 29 -11.53 6.49 -1.39
C ARG A 29 -11.44 5.99 0.05
N ALA A 30 -12.30 5.03 0.43
CA ALA A 30 -12.25 4.42 1.76
C ALA A 30 -10.96 3.64 1.99
N LEU A 31 -10.50 2.86 1.00
CA LEU A 31 -9.25 2.11 1.09
C LEU A 31 -8.03 3.03 1.15
N GLU A 32 -8.01 4.11 0.38
CA GLU A 32 -6.96 5.13 0.45
C GLU A 32 -6.92 5.82 1.83
N GLY A 33 -8.09 6.10 2.42
CA GLY A 33 -8.20 6.62 3.79
C GLY A 33 -7.56 5.66 4.79
N LYS A 34 -7.95 4.39 4.76
CA LYS A 34 -7.37 3.34 5.61
C LYS A 34 -5.86 3.18 5.40
N LEU A 35 -5.39 3.26 4.16
CA LEU A 35 -3.95 3.17 3.86
C LEU A 35 -3.17 4.35 4.42
N LYS A 36 -3.77 5.56 4.45
CA LYS A 36 -3.16 6.72 5.10
C LYS A 36 -3.16 6.58 6.63
N GLU A 37 -4.22 6.03 7.21
CA GLU A 37 -4.28 5.74 8.65
C GLU A 37 -3.27 4.67 9.06
N THR A 38 -3.11 3.59 8.28
CA THR A 38 -2.17 2.51 8.60
C THR A 38 -0.74 2.81 8.16
N GLY A 39 -0.55 3.57 7.08
CA GLY A 39 0.75 3.93 6.51
C GLY A 39 1.34 5.24 7.06
N GLY A 40 0.51 6.11 7.64
CA GLY A 40 0.92 7.40 8.21
C GLY A 40 1.73 7.28 9.51
N GLU A 41 1.64 6.14 10.19
CA GLU A 41 2.26 5.97 11.53
C GLU A 41 3.24 4.80 11.64
N GLY A 42 3.42 3.95 10.61
CA GLY A 42 4.16 2.69 10.82
C GLY A 42 4.89 2.07 9.63
N SER A 43 5.05 2.74 8.49
CA SER A 43 5.67 2.10 7.29
C SER A 43 6.76 2.93 6.61
N LYS A 44 7.38 3.86 7.34
CA LYS A 44 8.82 4.06 7.17
C LYS A 44 9.46 3.26 8.28
N ASP A 45 10.54 2.56 7.98
CA ASP A 45 11.56 2.09 8.93
C ASP A 45 11.62 3.01 10.16
N ALA A 46 10.79 2.76 11.15
CA ALA A 46 10.86 3.44 12.41
C ALA A 46 11.96 2.68 13.13
N VAL A 47 13.20 2.95 12.73
CA VAL A 47 14.40 2.51 13.45
C VAL A 47 14.11 2.83 14.89
N THR A 48 13.91 1.80 15.71
CA THR A 48 13.45 2.02 17.08
C THR A 48 14.54 2.79 17.82
N GLU A 49 14.20 3.44 18.93
CA GLU A 49 15.21 4.15 19.70
C GLU A 49 16.32 3.19 20.19
N GLU A 50 15.98 1.92 20.41
CA GLU A 50 16.95 0.85 20.68
C GLU A 50 17.86 0.58 19.48
N GLU A 51 17.31 0.48 18.26
CA GLU A 51 18.10 0.27 17.04
C GLU A 51 19.02 1.47 16.75
N LYS A 52 18.55 2.71 16.97
CA LYS A 52 19.38 3.92 16.86
C LYS A 52 20.51 3.95 17.87
N ALA A 53 20.26 3.49 19.09
CA ALA A 53 21.27 3.44 20.14
C ALA A 53 22.38 2.42 19.82
N VAL A 54 22.02 1.29 19.20
CA VAL A 54 22.99 0.24 18.82
C VAL A 54 23.71 0.55 17.52
N ASP A 55 23.05 1.22 16.57
CA ASP A 55 23.60 1.62 15.28
C ASP A 55 23.60 3.15 15.10
N GLN A 56 24.32 3.84 15.98
CA GLN A 56 24.37 5.31 15.98
C GLN A 56 24.90 5.91 14.67
N ALA A 57 25.73 5.15 13.94
CA ALA A 57 26.29 5.53 12.65
C ALA A 57 25.39 5.15 11.46
N GLY A 58 24.29 4.43 11.68
CA GLY A 58 23.34 4.01 10.65
C GLY A 58 23.93 3.03 9.63
N VAL A 59 24.96 2.27 10.01
CA VAL A 59 25.68 1.33 9.14
C VAL A 59 24.77 0.17 8.71
N TYR A 60 23.87 -0.24 9.59
CA TYR A 60 22.98 -1.39 9.42
C TYR A 60 21.59 -1.00 8.94
N ALA A 61 21.17 0.25 9.14
CA ALA A 61 19.84 0.76 8.77
C ALA A 61 19.48 0.57 7.28
N GLY A 62 20.46 0.54 6.38
CA GLY A 62 20.25 0.35 4.93
C GLY A 62 20.45 -1.08 4.43
N LEU A 63 20.80 -2.03 5.31
CA LEU A 63 21.14 -3.37 4.89
C LEU A 63 19.90 -4.24 4.71
N SER A 64 19.88 -5.01 3.63
CA SER A 64 18.91 -6.11 3.52
C SER A 64 19.15 -7.14 4.63
N ARG A 65 18.11 -7.90 4.98
CA ARG A 65 18.21 -8.98 5.98
C ARG A 65 19.32 -9.99 5.65
N ALA A 66 19.53 -10.31 4.38
CA ALA A 66 20.60 -11.22 3.97
C ALA A 66 21.99 -10.64 4.26
N MET A 67 22.20 -9.35 4.00
CA MET A 67 23.47 -8.66 4.26
C MET A 67 23.76 -8.57 5.77
N LEU A 68 22.76 -8.31 6.60
CA LEU A 68 22.91 -8.33 8.06
C LEU A 68 23.37 -9.70 8.55
N VAL A 69 22.73 -10.77 8.08
CA VAL A 69 23.08 -12.15 8.45
C VAL A 69 24.52 -12.47 8.02
N SER A 70 24.91 -12.14 6.79
CA SER A 70 26.30 -12.31 6.34
C SER A 70 27.28 -11.56 7.24
N LYS A 71 26.95 -10.33 7.64
CA LYS A 71 27.83 -9.52 8.49
C LYS A 71 27.99 -10.10 9.90
N ILE A 72 26.92 -10.69 10.46
CA ILE A 72 26.98 -11.38 11.75
C ILE A 72 27.93 -12.58 11.69
N PHE A 73 27.87 -13.38 10.61
CA PHE A 73 28.80 -14.49 10.42
C PHE A 73 30.25 -14.03 10.28
N GLU A 74 30.52 -12.99 9.48
CA GLU A 74 31.87 -12.41 9.36
C GLU A 74 32.46 -11.98 10.72
N LEU A 75 31.64 -11.34 11.56
CA LEU A 75 32.07 -10.87 12.88
C LEU A 75 32.25 -12.01 13.88
N ASN A 76 31.48 -13.09 13.75
CA ASN A 76 31.57 -14.24 14.65
C ASN A 76 32.80 -15.12 14.36
N ASP A 77 33.33 -15.06 13.14
CA ASP A 77 34.51 -15.80 12.70
C ASP A 77 35.83 -15.01 12.89
N SER A 78 35.75 -13.78 13.42
CA SER A 78 36.88 -12.87 13.69
C SER A 78 37.25 -12.83 15.17
#